data_AF-A0A1H8LBY2-F1
#
_entry.id   AF-A0A1H8LBY2-F1
#
_cell.length_a   1.000
_cell.length_b   1.000
_cell.length_c   1.000
_cell.angle_alpha   90.00
_cell.angle_beta   90.00
_cell.angle_gamma   90.00
#
_symmetry.space_group_name_H-M   'P 1'
#
loop_
_entity.id
_entity.type
_entity.pdbx_description
1 polymer ?
#
loop_
_entity_poly.entity_id
_entity_poly.type
_entity_poly.pdbx_seq_one_letter_code
_entity_poly.pdbx_strand_id
1 'polypeptide(L)'
;MLFYVEKENLYRPTHRTSRKTILVDTASVKDIHELEKRFKHQGSDGNEASMLTIEVASPPWRSMREGAWYDVDPNIFADAEYRMVESDEPGSGIIRAEITFRRSPPIDFSPFLASPQQASIPRMGCFSGLPPRGELELVVINCGQGNWNEIRSKNHFFIYDIGASLLFNQAQVQAIVASRNLAGDGRIGQITISHWDVDHYRALLELRPSDLNCISSVTVPSQIPDTATYKRTIQLLQHHSIPLRAIPPAPRPAGTGRTIILCPHHIALPFHFYRAVPGQSRNQAGIVVAVVGSNRTALLTGDHHYSKIDSAVLPNLPSQPLILVAPHHGGAAGALRMSNLNSFPSVEIAISVGCNTYGHPLKNVERFLSTLQGSSPDRTDLAGSLTYKL
;
A
#
# COMPACT_ATOMS: atom_id res chain seq x y z
N MET A 1 -19.16 -7.63 15.27
CA MET A 1 -18.41 -6.43 14.82
C MET A 1 -17.46 -6.88 13.75
N LEU A 2 -17.55 -6.29 12.56
CA LEU A 2 -16.87 -6.81 11.40
C LEU A 2 -15.56 -6.06 11.16
N PHE A 3 -14.45 -6.79 11.23
CA PHE A 3 -13.10 -6.27 11.07
C PHE A 3 -12.43 -6.84 9.82
N TYR A 4 -11.67 -6.00 9.13
CA TYR A 4 -10.72 -6.40 8.12
C TYR A 4 -9.31 -6.28 8.69
N VAL A 5 -8.48 -7.30 8.52
CA VAL A 5 -7.11 -7.28 9.04
C VAL A 5 -6.20 -6.58 8.05
N GLU A 6 -5.83 -5.35 8.39
CA GLU A 6 -4.95 -4.51 7.59
C GLU A 6 -3.51 -4.99 7.67
N LYS A 7 -2.92 -5.21 8.86
CA LYS A 7 -1.55 -5.76 8.99
C LYS A 7 -1.42 -6.60 10.24
N GLU A 8 -0.60 -7.65 10.17
CA GLU A 8 -0.17 -8.40 11.35
C GLU A 8 1.33 -8.15 11.62
N ASN A 9 1.64 -7.45 12.72
CA ASN A 9 3.02 -7.25 13.14
C ASN A 9 3.51 -8.52 13.86
N LEU A 10 4.28 -9.34 13.14
CA LEU A 10 4.95 -10.51 13.71
C LEU A 10 6.23 -10.07 14.43
N TYR A 11 6.15 -9.75 15.72
CA TYR A 11 7.32 -9.90 16.58
C TYR A 11 7.85 -11.32 16.38
N ARG A 12 9.12 -11.42 15.95
CA ARG A 12 9.82 -12.63 15.50
C ARG A 12 9.24 -13.93 16.09
N PRO A 13 8.79 -14.89 15.27
CA PRO A 13 8.25 -16.14 15.77
C PRO A 13 9.37 -16.91 16.47
N THR A 14 9.33 -16.93 17.79
CA THR A 14 9.87 -18.04 18.58
C THR A 14 8.66 -18.90 18.97
N HIS A 15 8.82 -20.22 19.01
CA HIS A 15 7.75 -21.24 19.07
C HIS A 15 6.89 -21.25 20.36
N ARG A 16 6.49 -20.09 20.89
CA ARG A 16 5.58 -19.91 22.03
C ARG A 16 4.61 -18.75 21.74
N THR A 17 3.57 -18.60 22.56
CA THR A 17 2.63 -17.47 22.52
C THR A 17 3.38 -16.14 22.58
N SER A 18 3.63 -15.51 21.43
CA SER A 18 4.20 -14.16 21.36
C SER A 18 3.06 -13.14 21.38
N ARG A 19 3.31 -12.00 22.03
CA ARG A 19 2.43 -10.84 21.86
C ARG A 19 2.59 -10.32 20.44
N LYS A 20 1.45 -9.97 19.84
CA LYS A 20 1.36 -9.44 18.49
C LYS A 20 0.52 -8.18 18.50
N THR A 21 0.81 -7.33 17.53
CA THR A 21 0.05 -6.13 17.25
C THR A 21 -0.64 -6.33 15.91
N ILE A 22 -1.96 -6.21 15.90
CA ILE A 22 -2.78 -6.44 14.71
C ILE A 22 -3.48 -5.12 14.39
N LEU A 23 -3.23 -4.56 13.22
CA LEU A 23 -3.98 -3.43 12.73
C LEU A 23 -5.22 -3.95 12.02
N VAL A 24 -6.39 -3.50 12.44
CA VAL A 24 -7.67 -3.84 11.82
C VAL A 24 -8.42 -2.58 11.41
N ASP A 25 -9.08 -2.62 10.27
CA ASP A 25 -10.08 -1.62 9.89
C ASP A 25 -11.48 -2.16 10.17
N THR A 26 -12.40 -1.26 10.51
CA THR A 26 -13.82 -1.62 10.69
C THR A 26 -14.55 -1.62 9.36
N ALA A 27 -15.63 -2.40 9.25
CA ALA A 27 -16.54 -2.30 8.10
C ALA A 27 -17.28 -0.95 8.07
N SER A 28 -17.46 -0.33 9.24
CA SER A 28 -18.21 0.90 9.43
C SER A 28 -17.69 1.71 10.62
N VAL A 29 -17.61 3.03 10.49
CA VAL A 29 -17.31 3.95 11.61
C VAL A 29 -18.33 3.82 12.75
N LYS A 30 -19.54 3.31 12.48
CA LYS A 30 -20.52 3.02 13.53
C LYS A 30 -20.03 1.94 14.51
N ASP A 31 -19.24 0.98 14.04
CA ASP A 31 -18.68 -0.09 14.88
C ASP A 31 -17.68 0.52 15.89
N ILE A 32 -16.87 1.49 15.47
CA ILE A 32 -15.99 2.26 16.34
C ILE A 32 -16.78 2.97 17.44
N HIS A 33 -17.84 3.70 17.08
CA HIS A 33 -18.68 4.38 18.06
C HIS A 33 -19.39 3.43 19.03
N GLU A 34 -19.76 2.21 18.59
CA GLU A 34 -20.30 1.20 19.51
C GLU A 34 -19.24 0.75 20.52
N LEU A 35 -18.01 0.55 20.07
CA LEU A 35 -16.89 0.17 20.93
C LEU A 35 -16.56 1.26 21.97
N GLU A 36 -16.49 2.52 21.55
CA GLU A 36 -16.27 3.67 22.44
C GLU A 36 -17.32 3.76 23.56
N LYS A 37 -18.61 3.60 23.20
CA LYS A 37 -19.71 3.60 24.17
C LYS A 37 -19.54 2.49 25.21
N ARG A 38 -19.07 1.31 24.81
CA ARG A 38 -18.81 0.18 25.75
C ARG A 38 -17.70 0.53 26.73
N PHE A 39 -16.64 1.21 26.26
CA PHE A 39 -15.55 1.68 27.12
C PHE A 39 -15.85 3.01 27.84
N LYS A 40 -17.10 3.48 27.81
CA LYS A 40 -17.56 4.75 28.42
C LYS A 40 -16.74 5.96 27.99
N HIS A 41 -16.11 5.91 26.82
CA HIS A 41 -15.44 7.05 26.24
C HIS A 41 -16.47 7.87 25.47
N GLN A 42 -16.47 9.18 25.70
CA GLN A 42 -17.27 10.14 24.95
C GLN A 42 -16.31 11.14 24.32
N GLY A 43 -16.14 11.07 23.01
CA GLY A 43 -15.24 11.98 22.30
C GLY A 43 -15.59 12.04 20.82
N SER A 44 -16.30 13.09 20.42
CA SER A 44 -16.36 13.56 19.04
C SER A 44 -15.31 14.66 18.91
N ASP A 45 -14.04 14.27 18.78
CA ASP A 45 -12.94 15.17 18.40
C ASP A 45 -12.97 15.50 16.88
N GLY A 46 -13.94 14.96 16.14
CA GLY A 46 -14.02 15.10 14.68
C GLY A 46 -13.05 14.20 13.93
N ASN A 47 -12.32 13.31 14.62
CA ASN A 47 -11.41 12.36 13.99
C ASN A 47 -12.21 11.21 13.34
N GLU A 48 -12.07 11.05 12.03
CA GLU A 48 -12.76 10.03 11.25
C GLU A 48 -12.02 8.69 11.17
N ALA A 49 -10.88 8.55 11.88
CA ALA A 49 -10.11 7.32 11.96
C ALA A 49 -10.99 6.10 12.29
N SER A 50 -10.81 5.02 11.53
CA SER A 50 -11.66 3.83 11.60
C SER A 50 -10.92 2.54 11.93
N MET A 51 -9.59 2.62 12.06
CA MET A 51 -8.75 1.48 12.39
C MET A 51 -8.50 1.38 13.90
N LEU A 52 -8.22 0.15 14.34
CA LEU A 52 -7.86 -0.18 15.70
C LEU A 52 -6.57 -0.97 15.70
N THR A 53 -5.74 -0.72 16.70
CA THR A 53 -4.59 -1.57 16.99
C THR A 53 -4.96 -2.55 18.09
N ILE A 54 -4.87 -3.85 17.84
CA ILE A 54 -5.15 -4.90 18.81
C ILE A 54 -3.82 -5.54 19.24
N GLU A 55 -3.44 -5.35 20.51
CA GLU A 55 -2.36 -6.07 21.14
C GLU A 55 -2.90 -7.32 21.84
N VAL A 56 -2.44 -8.49 21.40
CA VAL A 56 -2.91 -9.77 21.94
C VAL A 56 -1.79 -10.81 21.98
N ALA A 57 -1.74 -11.61 23.04
CA ALA A 57 -0.97 -12.85 23.05
C ALA A 57 -1.82 -13.94 22.38
N SER A 58 -1.40 -14.45 21.22
CA SER A 58 -2.09 -15.56 20.55
C SER A 58 -1.13 -16.38 19.69
N PRO A 59 -1.21 -17.73 19.70
CA PRO A 59 -0.42 -18.53 18.78
C PRO A 59 -0.86 -18.27 17.33
N PRO A 60 0.02 -18.41 16.33
CA PRO A 60 -0.28 -18.04 14.94
C PRO A 60 -1.56 -18.63 14.36
N TRP A 61 -1.91 -19.88 14.67
CA TRP A 61 -3.11 -20.57 14.15
C TRP A 61 -4.43 -20.10 14.78
N ARG A 62 -4.37 -19.35 15.89
CA ARG A 62 -5.53 -18.72 16.57
C ARG A 62 -5.59 -17.21 16.36
N SER A 63 -4.61 -16.64 15.67
CA SER A 63 -4.50 -15.21 15.41
C SER A 63 -5.40 -14.78 14.26
N MET A 64 -5.62 -13.47 14.15
CA MET A 64 -6.18 -12.89 12.94
C MET A 64 -5.14 -12.90 11.81
N ARG A 65 -5.59 -13.15 10.58
CA ARG A 65 -4.72 -13.24 9.40
C ARG A 65 -4.89 -12.01 8.52
N GLU A 66 -3.78 -11.43 8.09
CA GLU A 66 -3.73 -10.32 7.15
C GLU A 66 -4.58 -10.59 5.90
N GLY A 67 -5.35 -9.58 5.48
CA GLY A 67 -6.24 -9.66 4.32
C GLY A 67 -7.53 -10.46 4.52
N ALA A 68 -7.81 -10.94 5.74
CA ALA A 68 -9.04 -11.67 6.06
C ALA A 68 -10.04 -10.82 6.88
N TRP A 69 -11.30 -11.24 6.84
CA TRP A 69 -12.39 -10.63 7.58
C TRP A 69 -12.74 -11.46 8.83
N TYR A 70 -13.10 -10.79 9.91
CA TYR A 70 -13.53 -11.41 11.16
C TYR A 70 -14.79 -10.73 11.71
N ASP A 71 -15.86 -11.49 11.96
CA ASP A 71 -17.05 -11.00 12.67
C ASP A 71 -16.93 -11.35 14.15
N VAL A 72 -16.39 -10.44 14.93
CA VAL A 72 -16.04 -10.64 16.33
C VAL A 72 -17.20 -10.22 17.22
N ASP A 73 -17.60 -11.08 18.16
CA ASP A 73 -18.57 -10.73 19.19
C ASP A 73 -18.01 -9.55 20.04
N PRO A 74 -18.71 -8.40 20.10
CA PRO A 74 -18.28 -7.25 20.91
C PRO A 74 -18.02 -7.58 22.38
N ASN A 75 -18.64 -8.62 22.93
CA ASN A 75 -18.43 -9.05 24.31
C ASN A 75 -17.01 -9.55 24.58
N ILE A 76 -16.25 -9.92 23.54
CA ILE A 76 -14.82 -10.27 23.69
C ILE A 76 -14.02 -9.13 24.29
N PHE A 77 -14.39 -7.88 24.02
CA PHE A 77 -13.69 -6.69 24.47
C PHE A 77 -13.98 -6.32 25.93
N ALA A 78 -14.87 -7.02 26.64
CA ALA A 78 -15.30 -6.65 28.00
C ALA A 78 -14.14 -6.53 29.01
N ASP A 79 -13.12 -7.39 28.88
CA ASP A 79 -11.93 -7.40 29.75
C ASP A 79 -10.69 -6.79 29.08
N ALA A 80 -10.86 -6.08 27.97
CA ALA A 80 -9.75 -5.43 27.28
C ALA A 80 -9.46 -4.06 27.90
N GLU A 81 -8.21 -3.63 27.82
CA GLU A 81 -7.86 -2.22 28.00
C GLU A 81 -8.13 -1.48 26.69
N TYR A 82 -8.68 -0.29 26.78
CA TYR A 82 -8.98 0.58 25.64
C TYR A 82 -8.34 1.94 25.86
N ARG A 83 -7.63 2.44 24.86
CA ARG A 83 -6.96 3.73 24.88
C ARG A 83 -7.18 4.46 23.56
N MET A 84 -7.69 5.68 23.63
CA MET A 84 -7.77 6.57 22.48
C MET A 84 -6.36 6.94 21.98
N VAL A 85 -6.22 7.06 20.67
CA VAL A 85 -5.03 7.65 20.05
C VAL A 85 -5.29 9.14 19.86
N GLU A 86 -4.46 9.97 20.49
CA GLU A 86 -4.54 11.42 20.40
C GLU A 86 -4.00 11.93 19.05
N SER A 87 -4.39 13.15 18.67
CA SER A 87 -4.11 13.71 17.33
C SER A 87 -2.61 13.82 16.97
N ASP A 88 -1.73 13.99 17.95
CA ASP A 88 -0.28 14.11 17.77
C ASP A 88 0.45 12.76 17.87
N GLU A 89 -0.24 11.69 18.28
CA GLU A 89 0.33 10.36 18.42
C GLU A 89 0.53 9.64 17.06
N PRO A 90 1.49 8.70 16.98
CA PRO A 90 1.68 7.85 15.81
C PRO A 90 0.38 7.21 15.30
N GLY A 91 0.08 7.39 14.02
CA GLY A 91 -1.08 6.76 13.37
C GLY A 91 -2.41 7.49 13.51
N SER A 92 -2.48 8.62 14.24
CA SER A 92 -3.72 9.33 14.60
C SER A 92 -4.72 9.64 13.46
N GLY A 93 -4.24 9.79 12.21
CA GLY A 93 -5.12 10.02 11.04
C GLY A 93 -5.85 8.77 10.52
N ILE A 94 -5.48 7.57 10.97
CA ILE A 94 -6.12 6.31 10.55
C ILE A 94 -6.47 5.39 11.74
N ILE A 95 -5.68 5.40 12.81
CA ILE A 95 -5.89 4.61 14.04
C ILE A 95 -6.67 5.46 15.03
N ARG A 96 -7.82 4.93 15.45
CA ARG A 96 -8.70 5.56 16.44
C ARG A 96 -8.29 5.24 17.87
N ALA A 97 -7.98 3.97 18.11
CA ALA A 97 -7.72 3.46 19.46
C ALA A 97 -6.84 2.22 19.45
N GLU A 98 -6.21 1.99 20.59
CA GLU A 98 -5.48 0.78 20.92
C GLU A 98 -6.30 -0.06 21.90
N ILE A 99 -6.29 -1.37 21.67
CA ILE A 99 -6.97 -2.37 22.48
C ILE A 99 -5.94 -3.39 22.92
N THR A 100 -5.80 -3.57 24.23
CA THR A 100 -4.82 -4.53 24.78
C THR A 100 -5.54 -5.61 25.57
N PHE A 101 -5.30 -6.87 25.19
CA PHE A 101 -5.81 -8.04 25.91
C PHE A 101 -4.75 -8.60 26.86
N ARG A 102 -5.02 -8.59 28.17
CA ARG A 102 -4.11 -9.12 29.21
C ARG A 102 -4.51 -10.46 29.80
N ARG A 103 -5.53 -11.11 29.24
CA ARG A 103 -6.10 -12.35 29.79
C ARG A 103 -5.30 -13.61 29.47
N SER A 104 -5.46 -14.63 30.32
CA SER A 104 -5.02 -16.00 30.11
C SER A 104 -6.22 -16.94 30.31
N PRO A 105 -6.55 -17.84 29.36
CA PRO A 105 -5.79 -18.13 28.14
C PRO A 105 -5.92 -17.06 27.04
N PRO A 106 -4.98 -17.05 26.07
CA PRO A 106 -5.07 -16.31 24.81
C PRO A 106 -6.43 -16.34 24.11
N ILE A 107 -6.77 -15.25 23.42
CA ILE A 107 -7.98 -15.19 22.58
C ILE A 107 -7.79 -16.07 21.35
N ASP A 108 -8.79 -16.90 21.07
CA ASP A 108 -8.91 -17.62 19.81
C ASP A 108 -9.81 -16.84 18.86
N PHE A 109 -9.20 -16.22 17.85
CA PHE A 109 -9.95 -15.48 16.82
C PHE A 109 -10.41 -16.37 15.66
N SER A 110 -9.94 -17.62 15.57
CA SER A 110 -10.27 -18.51 14.45
C SER A 110 -11.78 -18.75 14.26
N PRO A 111 -12.63 -18.84 15.31
CA PRO A 111 -14.08 -19.03 15.14
C PRO A 111 -14.79 -17.82 14.52
N PHE A 112 -14.17 -16.63 14.56
CA PHE A 112 -14.77 -15.40 14.04
C PHE A 112 -14.43 -15.15 12.57
N LEU A 113 -13.66 -16.04 11.92
CA LEU A 113 -13.31 -15.88 10.51
C LEU A 113 -14.59 -15.75 9.66
N ALA A 114 -14.74 -14.61 9.01
CA ALA A 114 -15.90 -14.26 8.22
C ALA A 114 -15.64 -14.41 6.71
N SER A 115 -16.73 -14.40 5.93
CA SER A 115 -16.64 -14.35 4.48
C SER A 115 -16.05 -13.00 4.02
N PRO A 116 -15.25 -12.96 2.94
CA PRO A 116 -14.71 -11.71 2.43
C PRO A 116 -15.79 -10.69 2.09
N GLN A 117 -15.68 -9.47 2.60
CA GLN A 117 -16.51 -8.35 2.19
C GLN A 117 -15.81 -7.58 1.08
N GLN A 118 -16.44 -7.53 -0.10
CA GLN A 118 -15.94 -6.77 -1.24
C GLN A 118 -16.86 -5.60 -1.53
N ALA A 119 -16.29 -4.43 -1.75
CA ALA A 119 -17.07 -3.26 -2.12
C ALA A 119 -17.66 -3.42 -3.52
N SER A 120 -18.81 -2.80 -3.74
CA SER A 120 -19.37 -2.67 -5.09
C SER A 120 -18.42 -1.87 -5.96
N ILE A 121 -18.06 -2.40 -7.13
CA ILE A 121 -17.17 -1.71 -8.06
C ILE A 121 -17.97 -0.65 -8.83
N PRO A 122 -17.73 0.66 -8.63
CA PRO A 122 -18.57 1.69 -9.22
C PRO A 122 -18.43 1.78 -10.73
N ARG A 123 -17.22 1.53 -11.26
CA ARG A 123 -16.94 1.53 -12.70
C ARG A 123 -15.75 0.63 -13.03
N MET A 124 -16.02 -0.37 -13.87
CA MET A 124 -14.96 -1.14 -14.53
C MET A 124 -14.33 -0.31 -15.64
N GLY A 125 -13.01 -0.35 -15.78
CA GLY A 125 -12.33 0.37 -16.83
C GLY A 125 -10.92 -0.11 -17.08
N CYS A 126 -10.31 0.45 -18.12
CA CYS A 126 -8.88 0.37 -18.37
C CYS A 126 -8.20 1.67 -17.95
N PHE A 127 -6.89 1.60 -17.76
CA PHE A 127 -6.06 2.78 -17.72
C PHE A 127 -6.16 3.52 -19.06
N SER A 128 -6.43 4.82 -19.03
CA SER A 128 -6.27 5.71 -20.19
C SER A 128 -5.38 6.87 -19.76
N GLY A 129 -4.07 6.67 -19.87
CA GLY A 129 -3.08 7.68 -19.55
C GLY A 129 -3.09 8.80 -20.58
N LEU A 130 -2.99 10.05 -20.13
CA LEU A 130 -2.54 11.11 -21.04
C LEU A 130 -1.03 10.91 -21.25
N PRO A 131 -0.53 10.75 -22.49
CA PRO A 131 0.89 10.60 -22.70
C PRO A 131 1.58 11.90 -22.27
N PRO A 132 2.44 11.88 -21.23
CA PRO A 132 3.16 13.06 -20.81
C PRO A 132 4.07 13.53 -21.95
N ARG A 133 4.30 14.84 -22.04
CA ARG A 133 5.18 15.45 -23.04
C ARG A 133 6.47 15.92 -22.38
N GLY A 134 7.59 15.75 -23.09
CA GLY A 134 8.90 16.21 -22.66
C GLY A 134 9.64 15.20 -21.79
N GLU A 135 10.68 15.69 -21.11
CA GLU A 135 11.48 14.88 -20.18
C GLU A 135 10.64 14.40 -19.00
N LEU A 136 10.87 13.15 -18.62
CA LEU A 136 10.23 12.52 -17.47
C LEU A 136 11.22 12.41 -16.32
N GLU A 137 10.71 12.65 -15.12
CA GLU A 137 11.46 12.49 -13.88
C GLU A 137 10.68 11.57 -12.95
N LEU A 138 11.35 10.55 -12.42
CA LEU A 138 10.86 9.76 -11.30
C LEU A 138 11.30 10.42 -9.99
N VAL A 139 10.36 10.63 -9.08
CA VAL A 139 10.64 10.99 -7.69
C VAL A 139 10.07 9.90 -6.77
N VAL A 140 10.94 9.23 -6.01
CA VAL A 140 10.55 8.28 -4.96
C VAL A 140 10.47 9.07 -3.65
N ILE A 141 9.27 9.23 -3.11
CA ILE A 141 9.02 10.16 -2.00
C ILE A 141 9.44 9.51 -0.69
N ASN A 142 10.18 10.26 0.15
CA ASN A 142 10.36 9.88 1.54
C ASN A 142 9.04 10.07 2.30
N CYS A 143 8.22 9.02 2.30
CA CYS A 143 6.96 8.95 3.02
C CYS A 143 7.06 8.05 4.27
N GLY A 144 8.28 7.73 4.71
CA GLY A 144 8.56 6.74 5.76
C GLY A 144 8.39 5.30 5.27
N GLN A 145 7.78 4.43 6.07
CA GLN A 145 7.45 3.05 5.68
C GLN A 145 6.11 3.01 4.92
N GLY A 146 6.16 3.38 3.64
CA GLY A 146 5.02 3.34 2.71
C GLY A 146 5.52 3.45 1.28
N ASN A 147 4.60 3.53 0.31
CA ASN A 147 4.97 3.65 -1.10
C ASN A 147 4.36 4.90 -1.73
N TRP A 148 5.20 5.76 -2.31
CA TRP A 148 4.76 6.92 -3.08
C TRP A 148 5.80 7.28 -4.14
N ASN A 149 5.45 7.11 -5.40
CA ASN A 149 6.32 7.39 -6.54
C ASN A 149 5.63 8.33 -7.51
N GLU A 150 6.30 9.40 -7.91
CA GLU A 150 5.76 10.39 -8.84
C GLU A 150 6.57 10.39 -10.13
N ILE A 151 5.89 10.24 -11.26
CA ILE A 151 6.44 10.52 -12.59
C ILE A 151 6.00 11.93 -12.95
N ARG A 152 6.95 12.85 -13.08
CA ARG A 152 6.71 14.26 -13.36
C ARG A 152 7.15 14.60 -14.77
N SER A 153 6.35 15.46 -15.42
CA SER A 153 6.68 16.15 -16.65
C SER A 153 6.27 17.61 -16.51
N LYS A 154 6.52 18.43 -17.54
CA LYS A 154 6.14 19.86 -17.52
C LYS A 154 4.66 20.09 -17.23
N ASN A 155 3.77 19.28 -17.82
CA ASN A 155 2.32 19.52 -17.81
C ASN A 155 1.52 18.41 -17.12
N HIS A 156 2.14 17.28 -16.79
CA HIS A 156 1.46 16.12 -16.19
C HIS A 156 2.25 15.55 -15.05
N PHE A 157 1.54 14.95 -14.10
CA PHE A 157 2.13 14.02 -13.16
C PHE A 157 1.33 12.72 -13.11
N PHE A 158 2.03 11.62 -12.89
CA PHE A 158 1.45 10.32 -12.63
C PHE A 158 1.99 9.82 -11.29
N ILE A 159 1.10 9.43 -10.38
CA ILE A 159 1.47 8.93 -9.06
C ILE A 159 1.19 7.43 -9.02
N TYR A 160 2.21 6.63 -8.70
CA TYR A 160 2.09 5.21 -8.39
C TYR A 160 2.24 5.01 -6.88
N ASP A 161 1.14 4.62 -6.26
CA ASP A 161 0.88 4.70 -4.83
C ASP A 161 1.01 6.12 -4.27
N ILE A 162 0.20 6.44 -3.28
CA ILE A 162 0.22 7.72 -2.55
C ILE A 162 0.12 7.43 -1.05
N GLY A 163 1.08 6.64 -0.62
CA GLY A 163 1.21 6.08 0.71
C GLY A 163 1.95 6.97 1.69
N ALA A 164 1.90 6.55 2.96
CA ALA A 164 2.71 7.11 4.03
C ALA A 164 2.81 6.11 5.19
N SER A 165 3.86 6.26 6.01
CA SER A 165 4.10 5.46 7.21
C SER A 165 2.88 5.39 8.12
N LEU A 166 2.57 4.18 8.60
CA LEU A 166 1.55 3.97 9.65
C LEU A 166 1.94 4.61 10.98
N LEU A 167 3.24 4.86 11.19
CA LEU A 167 3.76 5.51 12.40
C LEU A 167 3.69 7.03 12.34
N PHE A 168 3.31 7.62 11.20
CA PHE A 168 3.14 9.07 11.12
C PHE A 168 1.78 9.48 11.68
N ASN A 169 1.77 10.56 12.46
CA ASN A 169 0.55 11.26 12.84
C ASN A 169 -0.02 12.01 11.63
N GLN A 170 -1.24 12.52 11.75
CA GLN A 170 -1.92 13.20 10.64
C GLN A 170 -1.13 14.41 10.10
N ALA A 171 -0.62 15.27 11.00
CA ALA A 171 0.11 16.48 10.63
C ALA A 171 1.40 16.18 9.83
N GLN A 172 2.09 15.09 10.16
CA GLN A 172 3.27 14.63 9.41
C GLN A 172 2.92 14.22 7.98
N VAL A 173 1.80 13.51 7.78
CA VAL A 173 1.35 13.13 6.43
C VAL A 173 0.93 14.38 5.63
N GLN A 174 0.19 15.30 6.26
CA GLN A 174 -0.19 16.57 5.64
C GLN A 174 1.00 17.43 5.24
N ALA A 175 2.07 17.45 6.05
CA ALA A 175 3.30 18.17 5.73
C ALA A 175 3.97 17.60 4.46
N ILE A 176 4.00 16.26 4.32
CA ILE A 176 4.50 15.60 3.11
C ILE A 176 3.66 16.01 1.91
N VAL A 177 2.32 15.89 1.99
CA VAL A 177 1.39 16.29 0.93
C VAL A 177 1.61 17.75 0.52
N ALA A 178 1.65 18.67 1.48
CA ALA A 178 1.87 20.09 1.22
C ALA A 178 3.20 20.35 0.50
N SER A 179 4.26 19.63 0.88
CA SER A 179 5.59 19.75 0.25
C SER A 179 5.62 19.31 -1.21
N ARG A 180 4.68 18.47 -1.65
CA ARG A 180 4.65 17.97 -3.03
C ARG A 180 4.17 19.00 -4.03
N ASN A 181 3.33 19.94 -3.58
CA ASN A 181 2.73 20.99 -4.39
C ASN A 181 2.08 20.45 -5.69
N LEU A 182 1.21 19.44 -5.57
CA LEU A 182 0.62 18.75 -6.72
C LEU A 182 -0.23 19.67 -7.61
N ALA A 183 -0.92 20.64 -7.00
CA ALA A 183 -1.65 21.69 -7.72
C ALA A 183 -0.74 22.71 -8.43
N GLY A 184 0.56 22.71 -8.14
CA GLY A 184 1.54 23.64 -8.70
C GLY A 184 1.62 23.56 -10.23
N ASP A 185 1.83 24.72 -10.86
CA ASP A 185 2.05 24.89 -12.31
C ASP A 185 0.91 24.43 -13.24
N GLY A 186 -0.29 24.12 -12.71
CA GLY A 186 -1.46 23.75 -13.51
C GLY A 186 -1.35 22.37 -14.18
N ARG A 187 -0.56 21.46 -13.61
CA ARG A 187 -0.39 20.10 -14.14
C ARG A 187 -1.64 19.26 -13.94
N ILE A 188 -1.89 18.34 -14.87
CA ILE A 188 -2.97 17.36 -14.73
C ILE A 188 -2.39 16.04 -14.20
N GLY A 189 -3.01 15.55 -13.13
CA GLY A 189 -2.60 14.37 -12.39
C GLY A 189 -3.40 13.11 -12.74
N GLN A 190 -2.75 11.96 -12.65
CA GLN A 190 -3.41 10.66 -12.51
C GLN A 190 -2.77 9.89 -11.36
N ILE A 191 -3.57 9.13 -10.61
CA ILE A 191 -3.07 8.26 -9.55
C ILE A 191 -3.38 6.80 -9.91
N THR A 192 -2.44 5.90 -9.65
CA THR A 192 -2.64 4.46 -9.64
C THR A 192 -2.26 3.93 -8.27
N ILE A 193 -3.17 3.21 -7.62
CA ILE A 193 -2.90 2.47 -6.39
C ILE A 193 -2.63 1.02 -6.77
N SER A 194 -1.50 0.47 -6.33
CA SER A 194 -1.03 -0.87 -6.64
C SER A 194 -1.91 -1.94 -5.99
N HIS A 195 -2.25 -1.74 -4.71
CA HIS A 195 -3.15 -2.58 -3.91
C HIS A 195 -3.68 -1.82 -2.68
N TRP A 196 -4.62 -2.42 -1.95
CA TRP A 196 -5.42 -1.76 -0.91
C TRP A 196 -4.82 -1.83 0.50
N ASP A 197 -3.51 -2.00 0.63
CA ASP A 197 -2.85 -1.82 1.93
C ASP A 197 -2.77 -0.33 2.23
N VAL A 198 -3.16 0.08 3.44
CA VAL A 198 -3.34 1.51 3.74
C VAL A 198 -2.06 2.33 3.59
N ASP A 199 -0.88 1.77 3.79
CA ASP A 199 0.40 2.45 3.55
C ASP A 199 0.75 2.67 2.06
N HIS A 200 -0.12 2.27 1.13
CA HIS A 200 -0.04 2.56 -0.31
C HIS A 200 -1.00 3.66 -0.79
N TYR A 201 -1.98 4.06 0.04
CA TYR A 201 -2.95 5.08 -0.36
C TYR A 201 -3.32 6.08 0.75
N ARG A 202 -2.80 5.95 1.97
CA ARG A 202 -3.15 6.79 3.12
C ARG A 202 -3.08 8.29 2.83
N ALA A 203 -2.04 8.76 2.15
CA ALA A 203 -1.86 10.19 1.92
C ALA A 203 -2.91 10.77 0.95
N LEU A 204 -3.66 9.93 0.23
CA LEU A 204 -4.83 10.35 -0.56
C LEU A 204 -5.88 11.04 0.31
N LEU A 205 -6.09 10.55 1.53
CA LEU A 205 -7.07 11.10 2.48
C LEU A 205 -6.66 12.48 3.01
N GLU A 206 -5.39 12.84 2.91
CA GLU A 206 -4.84 14.11 3.38
C GLU A 206 -4.60 15.12 2.25
N LEU A 207 -5.00 14.80 1.01
CA LEU A 207 -4.90 15.74 -0.11
C LEU A 207 -5.79 16.96 0.12
N ARG A 208 -5.24 18.14 -0.13
CA ARG A 208 -6.00 19.39 -0.04
C ARG A 208 -6.97 19.47 -1.22
N PRO A 209 -8.08 20.22 -1.10
CA PRO A 209 -9.00 20.44 -2.21
C PRO A 209 -8.33 20.89 -3.51
N SER A 210 -7.29 21.74 -3.43
CA SER A 210 -6.51 22.16 -4.61
C SER A 210 -5.76 21.01 -5.29
N ASP A 211 -5.21 20.08 -4.50
CA ASP A 211 -4.49 18.91 -5.03
C ASP A 211 -5.48 17.90 -5.63
N LEU A 212 -6.68 17.77 -5.07
CA LEU A 212 -7.76 16.93 -5.61
C LEU A 212 -8.25 17.45 -6.95
N ASN A 213 -8.38 18.78 -7.10
CA ASN A 213 -8.88 19.41 -8.32
C ASN A 213 -7.96 19.22 -9.55
N CYS A 214 -6.68 18.91 -9.35
CA CYS A 214 -5.77 18.61 -10.47
C CYS A 214 -5.75 17.12 -10.85
N ILE A 215 -6.39 16.24 -10.08
CA ILE A 215 -6.43 14.79 -10.35
C ILE A 215 -7.58 14.46 -11.31
N SER A 216 -7.22 14.00 -12.50
CA SER A 216 -8.18 13.63 -13.55
C SER A 216 -8.79 12.22 -13.39
N SER A 217 -8.10 11.31 -12.69
CA SER A 217 -8.60 9.96 -12.40
C SER A 217 -7.73 9.22 -11.39
N VAL A 218 -8.35 8.29 -10.65
CA VAL A 218 -7.66 7.31 -9.80
C VAL A 218 -7.93 5.91 -10.35
N THR A 219 -6.86 5.14 -10.58
CA THR A 219 -6.92 3.76 -11.08
C THR A 219 -6.53 2.79 -9.96
N VAL A 220 -7.31 1.71 -9.79
CA VAL A 220 -7.17 0.77 -8.66
C VAL A 220 -7.39 -0.67 -9.11
N PRO A 221 -6.88 -1.70 -8.41
CA PRO A 221 -7.34 -3.06 -8.61
C PRO A 221 -8.79 -3.22 -8.10
N SER A 222 -9.59 -4.05 -8.78
CA SER A 222 -11.01 -4.22 -8.49
C SER A 222 -11.33 -5.09 -7.25
N GLN A 223 -10.33 -5.69 -6.61
CA GLN A 223 -10.48 -6.46 -5.38
C GLN A 223 -10.42 -5.51 -4.19
N ILE A 224 -11.53 -4.82 -3.99
CA ILE A 224 -11.62 -3.74 -3.03
C ILE A 224 -12.21 -4.28 -1.71
N PRO A 225 -11.52 -4.16 -0.57
CA PRO A 225 -12.11 -4.49 0.72
C PRO A 225 -13.14 -3.41 1.12
N ASP A 226 -14.32 -3.82 1.59
CA ASP A 226 -15.41 -2.89 1.96
C ASP A 226 -15.23 -2.27 3.37
N THR A 227 -14.05 -1.68 3.63
CA THR A 227 -13.72 -1.09 4.93
C THR A 227 -14.21 0.36 5.06
N ALA A 228 -14.22 0.87 6.29
CA ALA A 228 -14.55 2.25 6.57
C ALA A 228 -13.51 3.23 6.00
N THR A 229 -12.20 2.92 6.04
CA THR A 229 -11.16 3.76 5.40
C THR A 229 -11.33 3.81 3.89
N TYR A 230 -11.64 2.68 3.25
CA TYR A 230 -11.97 2.64 1.84
C TYR A 230 -13.20 3.51 1.52
N LYS A 231 -14.29 3.38 2.30
CA LYS A 231 -15.52 4.18 2.11
C LYS A 231 -15.24 5.68 2.17
N ARG A 232 -14.45 6.13 3.15
CA ARG A 232 -13.99 7.54 3.25
C ARG A 232 -13.21 7.96 2.00
N THR A 233 -12.31 7.10 1.52
CA THR A 233 -11.54 7.35 0.30
C THR A 233 -12.45 7.54 -0.92
N ILE A 234 -13.46 6.69 -1.09
CA ILE A 234 -14.40 6.81 -2.22
C ILE A 234 -15.30 8.03 -2.10
N GLN A 235 -15.78 8.33 -0.90
CA GLN A 235 -16.56 9.52 -0.64
C GLN A 235 -15.77 10.79 -0.98
N LEU A 236 -14.48 10.84 -0.63
CA LEU A 236 -13.58 11.93 -1.00
C LEU A 236 -13.48 12.08 -2.53
N LEU A 237 -13.22 10.98 -3.25
CA LEU A 237 -13.12 11.02 -4.71
C LEU A 237 -14.45 11.44 -5.37
N GLN A 238 -15.58 10.92 -4.88
CA GLN A 238 -16.92 11.28 -5.37
C GLN A 238 -17.26 12.75 -5.11
N HIS A 239 -16.94 13.26 -3.92
CA HIS A 239 -17.16 14.67 -3.56
C HIS A 239 -16.43 15.61 -4.51
N HIS A 240 -15.20 15.26 -4.90
CA HIS A 240 -14.40 16.01 -5.86
C HIS A 240 -14.64 15.62 -7.33
N SER A 241 -15.65 14.79 -7.62
CA SER A 241 -15.97 14.30 -8.97
C SER A 241 -14.79 13.63 -9.69
N ILE A 242 -13.86 13.02 -8.94
CA ILE A 242 -12.70 12.32 -9.48
C ILE A 242 -13.12 10.90 -9.89
N PRO A 243 -13.00 10.53 -11.17
CA PRO A 243 -13.35 9.19 -11.63
C PRO A 243 -12.44 8.12 -11.01
N LEU A 244 -13.03 7.16 -10.30
CA LEU A 244 -12.39 5.91 -9.92
C LEU A 244 -12.52 4.88 -11.04
N ARG A 245 -11.41 4.26 -11.45
CA ARG A 245 -11.35 3.21 -12.48
C ARG A 245 -10.79 1.93 -11.88
N ALA A 246 -11.66 0.95 -11.67
CA ALA A 246 -11.25 -0.34 -11.17
C ALA A 246 -10.84 -1.27 -12.33
N ILE A 247 -9.62 -1.78 -12.27
CA ILE A 247 -9.08 -2.75 -13.22
C ILE A 247 -9.33 -4.17 -12.70
N PRO A 248 -10.06 -5.02 -13.44
CA PRO A 248 -10.28 -6.41 -13.06
C PRO A 248 -8.95 -7.16 -13.01
N PRO A 249 -8.82 -8.21 -12.18
CA PRO A 249 -7.70 -9.13 -12.34
C PRO A 249 -7.58 -9.63 -13.78
N ALA A 250 -6.34 -9.85 -14.22
CA ALA A 250 -6.08 -10.37 -15.55
C ALA A 250 -6.69 -11.78 -15.70
N PRO A 251 -7.13 -12.16 -16.92
CA PRO A 251 -7.55 -13.53 -17.19
C PRO A 251 -6.43 -14.50 -16.86
N ARG A 252 -6.76 -15.61 -16.18
CA ARG A 252 -5.79 -16.65 -15.87
C ARG A 252 -5.42 -17.43 -17.13
N PRO A 253 -4.13 -17.49 -17.53
CA PRO A 253 -3.72 -18.34 -18.64
C PRO A 253 -3.91 -19.82 -18.30
N ALA A 254 -4.29 -20.61 -19.30
CA ALA A 254 -4.46 -22.05 -19.15
C ALA A 254 -3.16 -22.73 -18.65
N GLY A 255 -3.30 -23.79 -17.85
CA GLY A 255 -2.16 -24.56 -17.35
C GLY A 255 -1.37 -23.93 -16.19
N THR A 256 -1.73 -22.73 -15.73
CA THR A 256 -0.99 -22.02 -14.65
C THR A 256 -1.44 -22.38 -13.22
N GLY A 257 -2.44 -23.26 -13.09
CA GLY A 257 -2.96 -23.71 -11.80
C GLY A 257 -3.42 -22.56 -10.90
N ARG A 258 -3.04 -22.59 -9.62
CA ARG A 258 -3.38 -21.57 -8.61
C ARG A 258 -2.32 -20.48 -8.45
N THR A 259 -1.24 -20.51 -9.23
CA THR A 259 -0.15 -19.53 -9.12
C THR A 259 -0.66 -18.13 -9.47
N ILE A 260 -0.34 -17.15 -8.64
CA ILE A 260 -0.64 -15.74 -8.94
C ILE A 260 0.48 -15.22 -9.84
N ILE A 261 0.17 -14.91 -11.09
CA ILE A 261 1.11 -14.36 -12.08
C ILE A 261 0.67 -12.95 -12.50
N LEU A 262 1.62 -12.16 -12.99
CA LEU A 262 1.37 -10.87 -13.63
C LEU A 262 1.14 -11.06 -15.13
N CYS A 263 0.22 -10.30 -15.71
CA CYS A 263 -0.04 -10.28 -17.15
C CYS A 263 -0.05 -8.84 -17.65
N PRO A 264 0.40 -8.59 -18.89
CA PRO A 264 0.21 -7.29 -19.55
C PRO A 264 -1.28 -6.88 -19.54
N HIS A 265 -1.56 -5.63 -19.18
CA HIS A 265 -2.92 -5.07 -19.19
C HIS A 265 -3.06 -3.90 -20.16
N HIS A 266 -2.16 -2.92 -20.06
CA HIS A 266 -2.10 -1.79 -20.98
C HIS A 266 -0.64 -1.52 -21.31
N ILE A 267 -0.25 -1.67 -22.57
CA ILE A 267 1.13 -1.50 -23.03
C ILE A 267 1.12 -0.39 -24.08
N ALA A 268 1.40 0.84 -23.64
CA ALA A 268 1.54 1.98 -24.54
C ALA A 268 2.52 2.98 -23.93
N LEU A 269 3.40 3.56 -24.73
CA LEU A 269 4.40 4.49 -24.20
C LEU A 269 3.74 5.74 -23.56
N PRO A 270 4.27 6.23 -22.43
CA PRO A 270 5.42 5.68 -21.69
C PRO A 270 5.05 4.59 -20.67
N PHE A 271 3.78 4.21 -20.53
CA PHE A 271 3.31 3.36 -19.42
C PHE A 271 2.98 1.92 -19.82
N HIS A 272 3.69 0.96 -19.23
CA HIS A 272 3.39 -0.46 -19.32
C HIS A 272 2.78 -0.95 -18.00
N PHE A 273 1.46 -1.17 -18.00
CA PHE A 273 0.71 -1.68 -16.86
C PHE A 273 0.60 -3.20 -16.92
N TYR A 274 0.84 -3.82 -15.77
CA TYR A 274 0.67 -5.24 -15.54
C TYR A 274 -0.33 -5.45 -14.42
N ARG A 275 -1.21 -6.43 -14.61
CA ARG A 275 -2.26 -6.78 -13.65
C ARG A 275 -2.13 -8.26 -13.32
N ALA A 276 -2.17 -8.58 -12.03
CA ALA A 276 -2.16 -9.97 -11.59
C ALA A 276 -3.49 -10.69 -11.89
N VAL A 277 -3.40 -12.01 -12.08
CA VAL A 277 -4.56 -12.92 -12.09
C VAL A 277 -5.22 -12.99 -10.70
N PRO A 278 -6.46 -13.50 -10.56
CA PRO A 278 -7.11 -13.61 -9.27
C PRO A 278 -6.28 -14.42 -8.26
N GLY A 279 -6.21 -13.96 -7.01
CA GLY A 279 -5.38 -14.56 -5.97
C GLY A 279 -5.78 -14.12 -4.58
N GLN A 280 -5.40 -14.90 -3.58
CA GLN A 280 -5.72 -14.63 -2.17
C GLN A 280 -4.73 -13.65 -1.50
N SER A 281 -3.51 -13.56 -2.02
CA SER A 281 -2.52 -12.60 -1.51
C SER A 281 -2.70 -11.25 -2.18
N ARG A 282 -3.10 -10.24 -1.40
CA ARG A 282 -3.34 -8.87 -1.88
C ARG A 282 -2.08 -8.20 -2.43
N ASN A 283 -0.94 -8.31 -1.74
CA ASN A 283 0.37 -7.79 -2.16
C ASN A 283 0.79 -8.34 -3.53
N GLN A 284 0.29 -9.53 -3.86
CA GLN A 284 0.60 -10.24 -5.09
C GLN A 284 -0.48 -10.13 -6.16
N ALA A 285 -1.66 -9.65 -5.79
CA ALA A 285 -2.82 -9.49 -6.64
C ALA A 285 -3.02 -8.03 -7.06
N GLY A 286 -1.96 -7.21 -7.05
CA GLY A 286 -1.98 -5.79 -7.39
C GLY A 286 -1.59 -5.44 -8.84
N ILE A 287 -1.25 -4.17 -9.04
CA ILE A 287 -0.79 -3.59 -10.30
C ILE A 287 0.72 -3.36 -10.22
N VAL A 288 1.46 -3.59 -11.31
CA VAL A 288 2.84 -3.16 -11.50
C VAL A 288 2.90 -2.21 -12.70
N VAL A 289 3.71 -1.16 -12.62
CA VAL A 289 3.87 -0.18 -13.70
C VAL A 289 5.34 -0.06 -14.07
N ALA A 290 5.65 -0.19 -15.35
CA ALA A 290 6.91 0.29 -15.90
C ALA A 290 6.69 1.59 -16.67
N VAL A 291 7.65 2.51 -16.56
CA VAL A 291 7.62 3.83 -17.18
C VAL A 291 8.85 3.94 -18.07
N VAL A 292 8.63 3.84 -19.38
CA VAL A 292 9.66 3.89 -20.39
C VAL A 292 9.93 5.35 -20.75
N GLY A 293 11.07 5.86 -20.30
CA GLY A 293 11.56 7.18 -20.64
C GLY A 293 12.38 7.18 -21.93
N SER A 294 13.02 8.32 -22.17
CA SER A 294 13.83 8.53 -23.36
C SER A 294 15.12 7.70 -23.32
N ASN A 295 15.71 7.55 -22.14
CA ASN A 295 17.04 6.96 -21.93
C ASN A 295 17.04 5.89 -20.85
N ARG A 296 16.05 5.86 -19.96
CA ARG A 296 15.93 4.93 -18.84
C ARG A 296 14.49 4.46 -18.69
N THR A 297 14.35 3.27 -18.11
CA THR A 297 13.04 2.73 -17.72
C THR A 297 12.94 2.66 -16.21
N ALA A 298 11.88 3.21 -15.63
CA ALA A 298 11.57 3.02 -14.21
C ALA A 298 10.59 1.86 -14.03
N LEU A 299 10.80 1.04 -13.00
CA LEU A 299 9.94 -0.09 -12.66
C LEU A 299 9.40 0.06 -11.23
N LEU A 300 8.09 0.30 -11.14
CA LEU A 300 7.34 0.59 -9.93
C LEU A 300 6.59 -0.68 -9.52
N THR A 301 7.08 -1.35 -8.48
CA THR A 301 6.78 -2.77 -8.22
C THR A 301 5.71 -3.01 -7.16
N GLY A 302 5.42 -2.02 -6.31
CA GLY A 302 4.58 -2.22 -5.13
C GLY A 302 5.15 -3.34 -4.26
N ASP A 303 4.29 -4.26 -3.82
CA ASP A 303 4.71 -5.35 -2.93
C ASP A 303 4.83 -6.70 -3.65
N HIS A 304 4.93 -6.68 -4.98
CA HIS A 304 5.03 -7.90 -5.78
C HIS A 304 6.35 -8.65 -5.56
N HIS A 305 6.31 -9.98 -5.66
CA HIS A 305 7.52 -10.79 -5.55
C HIS A 305 8.47 -10.59 -6.73
N TYR A 306 9.78 -10.58 -6.45
CA TYR A 306 10.85 -10.45 -7.45
C TYR A 306 10.69 -11.43 -8.62
N SER A 307 10.39 -12.70 -8.34
CA SER A 307 10.25 -13.73 -9.38
C SER A 307 9.11 -13.49 -10.37
N LYS A 308 8.04 -12.78 -9.95
CA LYS A 308 6.92 -12.45 -10.85
C LYS A 308 7.26 -11.27 -11.74
N ILE A 309 7.97 -10.30 -11.17
CA ILE A 309 8.50 -9.16 -11.92
C ILE A 309 9.51 -9.66 -12.96
N ASP A 310 10.45 -10.52 -12.54
CA ASP A 310 11.48 -11.09 -13.40
C ASP A 310 10.88 -11.87 -14.58
N SER A 311 9.86 -12.68 -14.35
CA SER A 311 9.29 -13.54 -15.40
C SER A 311 8.28 -12.85 -16.31
N ALA A 312 7.47 -11.92 -15.78
CA ALA A 312 6.35 -11.33 -16.53
C ALA A 312 6.62 -9.92 -17.05
N VAL A 313 7.49 -9.15 -16.38
CA VAL A 313 7.68 -7.72 -16.67
C VAL A 313 8.98 -7.47 -17.40
N LEU A 314 10.12 -7.85 -16.80
CA LEU A 314 11.45 -7.53 -17.35
C LEU A 314 11.66 -7.94 -18.81
N PRO A 315 11.21 -9.13 -19.30
CA PRO A 315 11.44 -9.54 -20.69
C PRO A 315 10.71 -8.68 -21.73
N ASN A 316 9.73 -7.88 -21.29
CA ASN A 316 8.89 -7.05 -22.15
C ASN A 316 9.30 -5.56 -22.12
N LEU A 317 10.39 -5.23 -21.42
CA LEU A 317 10.90 -3.86 -21.33
C LEU A 317 12.00 -3.63 -22.36
N PRO A 318 12.17 -2.38 -22.86
CA PRO A 318 13.29 -2.06 -23.74
C PRO A 318 14.62 -2.20 -22.98
N SER A 319 15.69 -2.49 -23.73
CA SER A 319 17.05 -2.57 -23.19
C SER A 319 17.63 -1.16 -22.96
N GLN A 320 17.14 -0.50 -21.91
CA GLN A 320 17.63 0.80 -21.41
C GLN A 320 18.14 0.61 -19.96
N PRO A 321 19.01 1.48 -19.42
CA PRO A 321 19.24 1.55 -17.98
C PRO A 321 17.94 1.49 -17.18
N LEU A 322 17.89 0.61 -16.18
CA LEU A 322 16.71 0.36 -15.37
C LEU A 322 16.83 1.05 -14.01
N ILE A 323 15.77 1.72 -13.58
CA ILE A 323 15.59 2.14 -12.18
C ILE A 323 14.53 1.23 -11.56
N LEU A 324 14.93 0.40 -10.60
CA LEU A 324 14.05 -0.51 -9.87
C LEU A 324 13.67 0.13 -8.53
N VAL A 325 12.39 0.44 -8.35
CA VAL A 325 11.86 0.69 -7.00
C VAL A 325 11.68 -0.69 -6.35
N ALA A 326 12.44 -0.95 -5.31
CA ALA A 326 12.51 -2.25 -4.65
C ALA A 326 11.13 -2.65 -4.09
N PRO A 327 10.68 -3.89 -4.32
CA PRO A 327 9.40 -4.33 -3.81
C PRO A 327 9.32 -4.33 -2.29
N HIS A 328 8.12 -4.09 -1.76
CA HIS A 328 7.78 -4.31 -0.35
C HIS A 328 8.74 -3.60 0.63
N HIS A 329 9.19 -2.39 0.29
CA HIS A 329 10.11 -1.58 1.10
C HIS A 329 11.45 -2.26 1.41
N GLY A 330 11.90 -3.19 0.56
CA GLY A 330 13.08 -4.03 0.83
C GLY A 330 12.80 -5.16 1.84
N GLY A 331 11.53 -5.51 2.02
CA GLY A 331 11.05 -6.63 2.82
C GLY A 331 11.09 -7.97 2.10
N ALA A 332 10.47 -8.99 2.71
CA ALA A 332 10.37 -10.31 2.10
C ALA A 332 9.43 -10.28 0.88
N ALA A 333 9.99 -10.37 -0.33
CA ALA A 333 9.24 -10.34 -1.59
C ALA A 333 9.53 -11.59 -2.44
N GLY A 334 9.30 -12.77 -1.87
CA GLY A 334 9.52 -14.06 -2.53
C GLY A 334 11.00 -14.41 -2.71
N ALA A 335 11.30 -15.26 -3.70
CA ALA A 335 12.68 -15.68 -3.97
C ALA A 335 13.50 -14.51 -4.53
N LEU A 336 14.66 -14.25 -3.92
CA LEU A 336 15.60 -13.19 -4.32
C LEU A 336 16.37 -13.59 -5.58
N ARG A 337 15.69 -13.55 -6.73
CA ARG A 337 16.26 -13.89 -8.03
C ARG A 337 15.60 -13.05 -9.12
N MET A 338 16.42 -12.33 -9.89
CA MET A 338 15.99 -11.61 -11.08
C MET A 338 16.97 -11.86 -12.23
N SER A 339 16.81 -12.99 -12.92
CA SER A 339 17.73 -13.44 -13.98
C SER A 339 17.75 -12.52 -15.22
N ASN A 340 16.63 -11.85 -15.51
CA ASN A 340 16.49 -11.01 -16.70
C ASN A 340 17.07 -9.60 -16.51
N LEU A 341 17.61 -9.27 -15.33
CA LEU A 341 18.29 -7.98 -15.13
C LEU A 341 19.56 -7.82 -15.96
N ASN A 342 20.22 -8.92 -16.32
CA ASN A 342 21.43 -8.89 -17.15
C ASN A 342 21.16 -8.37 -18.58
N SER A 343 19.89 -8.23 -18.97
CA SER A 343 19.48 -7.66 -20.27
C SER A 343 19.45 -6.13 -20.29
N PHE A 344 19.66 -5.47 -19.14
CA PHE A 344 19.71 -4.01 -19.02
C PHE A 344 21.17 -3.53 -18.88
N PRO A 345 21.56 -2.41 -19.52
CA PRO A 345 22.93 -1.89 -19.46
C PRO A 345 23.42 -1.55 -18.04
N SER A 346 22.53 -1.07 -17.18
CA SER A 346 22.78 -0.80 -15.77
C SER A 346 21.48 -0.84 -14.97
N VAL A 347 21.59 -1.05 -13.66
CA VAL A 347 20.45 -1.07 -12.74
C VAL A 347 20.75 -0.15 -11.56
N GLU A 348 19.90 0.85 -11.34
CA GLU A 348 19.85 1.68 -10.14
C GLU A 348 18.64 1.24 -9.31
N ILE A 349 18.76 1.21 -7.99
CA ILE A 349 17.77 0.65 -7.07
C ILE A 349 17.44 1.66 -5.99
N ALA A 350 16.16 2.01 -5.92
CA ALA A 350 15.60 2.84 -4.86
C ALA A 350 14.79 1.97 -3.89
N ILE A 351 14.92 2.20 -2.59
CA ILE A 351 14.11 1.58 -1.54
C ILE A 351 13.31 2.67 -0.84
N SER A 352 11.98 2.67 -1.04
CA SER A 352 11.05 3.48 -0.24
C SER A 352 10.90 2.82 1.13
N VAL A 353 11.61 3.36 2.12
CA VAL A 353 11.70 2.82 3.48
C VAL A 353 11.85 3.93 4.52
N GLY A 354 11.46 3.63 5.75
CA GLY A 354 11.52 4.53 6.90
C GLY A 354 11.52 3.76 8.22
N CYS A 355 11.28 4.46 9.33
CA CYS A 355 11.11 3.84 10.64
C CYS A 355 9.99 2.77 10.57
N ASN A 356 10.31 1.55 11.01
CA ASN A 356 9.40 0.42 10.96
C ASN A 356 9.75 -0.64 12.02
N THR A 357 8.79 -1.52 12.31
CA THR A 357 8.93 -2.63 13.27
C THR A 357 9.30 -3.96 12.61
N TYR A 358 9.30 -4.02 11.27
CA TYR A 358 9.58 -5.24 10.49
C TYR A 358 11.07 -5.53 10.34
N GLY A 359 11.92 -4.54 10.64
CA GLY A 359 13.35 -4.60 10.36
C GLY A 359 13.67 -4.43 8.88
N HIS A 360 12.79 -3.74 8.14
CA HIS A 360 13.02 -3.37 6.75
C HIS A 360 14.03 -2.22 6.66
N PRO A 361 14.84 -2.17 5.59
CA PRO A 361 14.99 -3.25 4.61
C PRO A 361 15.70 -4.46 5.24
N LEU A 362 15.31 -5.68 4.87
CA LEU A 362 15.91 -6.89 5.45
C LEU A 362 17.36 -7.04 4.96
N LYS A 363 18.30 -7.39 5.85
CA LYS A 363 19.74 -7.48 5.53
C LYS A 363 20.06 -8.38 4.34
N ASN A 364 19.35 -9.50 4.17
CA ASN A 364 19.53 -10.40 3.04
C ASN A 364 19.01 -9.79 1.73
N VAL A 365 17.94 -9.00 1.79
CA VAL A 365 17.37 -8.27 0.65
C VAL A 365 18.31 -7.12 0.25
N GLU A 366 18.77 -6.31 1.21
CA GLU A 366 19.76 -5.26 0.93
C GLU A 366 21.00 -5.82 0.25
N ARG A 367 21.57 -6.91 0.78
CA ARG A 367 22.76 -7.54 0.18
C ARG A 367 22.50 -8.02 -1.25
N PHE A 368 21.33 -8.64 -1.48
CA PHE A 368 20.92 -9.07 -2.82
C PHE A 368 20.82 -7.88 -3.77
N LEU A 369 20.13 -6.81 -3.38
CA LEU A 369 20.01 -5.59 -4.18
C LEU A 369 21.38 -4.93 -4.42
N SER A 370 22.26 -4.90 -3.41
CA SER A 370 23.63 -4.39 -3.57
C SER A 370 24.43 -5.17 -4.61
N THR A 371 24.27 -6.49 -4.66
CA THR A 371 24.93 -7.32 -5.68
C THR A 371 24.40 -7.01 -7.09
N LEU A 372 23.09 -6.73 -7.22
CA LEU A 372 22.50 -6.37 -8.51
C LEU A 372 22.95 -5.00 -9.03
N GLN A 373 23.04 -4.01 -8.14
CA GLN A 373 23.46 -2.65 -8.50
C GLN A 373 24.99 -2.50 -8.61
N GLY A 374 25.75 -3.31 -7.88
CA GLY A 374 27.21 -3.15 -7.72
C GLY A 374 27.61 -2.16 -6.62
N SER A 375 26.63 -1.58 -5.91
CA SER A 375 26.80 -0.67 -4.77
C SER A 375 25.60 -0.72 -3.83
N SER A 376 25.64 -0.03 -2.69
CA SER A 376 24.48 0.04 -1.79
C SER A 376 23.27 0.71 -2.47
N PRO A 377 22.04 0.15 -2.38
CA PRO A 377 20.83 0.79 -2.90
C PRO A 377 20.58 2.15 -2.27
N ASP A 378 19.94 3.04 -3.02
CA ASP A 378 19.49 4.33 -2.52
C ASP A 378 18.28 4.13 -1.62
N ARG A 379 18.28 4.75 -0.43
CA ARG A 379 17.20 4.61 0.55
C ARG A 379 16.62 5.95 0.95
N THR A 380 15.30 6.04 0.99
CA THR A 380 14.61 7.30 1.30
C THR A 380 14.82 7.77 2.74
N ASP A 381 15.06 6.85 3.68
CA ASP A 381 15.33 7.19 5.08
C ASP A 381 16.74 7.75 5.31
N LEU A 382 17.66 7.53 4.37
CA LEU A 382 19.02 8.06 4.42
C LEU A 382 19.18 9.33 3.60
N ALA A 383 18.58 9.37 2.40
CA ALA A 383 18.81 10.43 1.42
C ALA A 383 17.62 11.40 1.26
N GLY A 384 16.50 11.17 1.94
CA GLY A 384 15.25 11.89 1.68
C GLY A 384 14.57 11.40 0.40
N SER A 385 13.81 12.26 -0.26
CA SER A 385 13.18 11.86 -1.54
C SER A 385 14.26 11.71 -2.62
N LEU A 386 14.18 10.64 -3.40
CA LEU A 386 15.14 10.31 -4.46
C LEU A 386 14.61 10.76 -5.81
N THR A 387 15.48 11.28 -6.68
CA THR A 387 15.08 11.81 -8.00
C THR A 387 15.94 11.21 -9.11
N TYR A 388 15.29 10.75 -10.18
CA TYR A 388 15.93 10.15 -11.35
C TYR A 388 15.32 10.70 -12.64
N LYS A 389 16.17 11.02 -13.64
CA LYS A 389 15.70 11.35 -15.00
C LYS A 389 15.43 10.08 -15.80
N LEU A 390 14.39 10.07 -16.63
CA LEU A 390 14.00 8.92 -17.47
C LEU A 390 14.23 9.14 -18.98
#